data_AF-A0A420HAU8-F1
#
_entry.id   AF-A0A420HAU8-F1
#
_cell.length_a   1.000
_cell.length_b   1.000
_cell.length_c   1.000
_cell.angle_alpha   90.00
_cell.angle_beta   90.00
_cell.angle_gamma   90.00
#
_symmetry.space_group_name_H-M   'P 1'
#
loop_
_entity.id
_entity.type
_entity.pdbx_description
1 polymer ?
#
loop_
_entity_poly.entity_id
_entity_poly.type
_entity_poly.pdbx_seq_one_letter_code
_entity_poly.pdbx_strand_id
1 'polypeptide(L)'
;MFPPIDDSTLKNNPKFSSLYSALTESILNPNGTSRFYPGQEERDQITAALKETRILASKIYLLKSALNKIDLPQVISNSNATKSTILNKNSLPDLNELIILLSNRFALSRQSLPSLTSTNLLENTPQWLSLQDFVPEISNLMSIYFQTQALALYRIVNPTTDLVTNPHQLIMDLVPKTQARRNEIEEKRYKLNLRRVELVGKVKMLLSLYHLASTLVILHLEQTVHGSISREFKLRSEIVSLKAQKLAYESKEKRYKGEKIFYSDEVKNALSQYLKSLRKGRERLEERKSLAEKTLSAYSFSGSLKPDEAKIMRRIAEKYAELRREVKRVSRDIEKLKNTRSD
;
A
#
# COMPACT_ATOMS: atom_id res chain seq x y z
N MET A 1 -31.66 -21.70 -23.05
CA MET A 1 -32.15 -22.06 -21.71
C MET A 1 -32.67 -23.49 -21.79
N PHE A 2 -32.30 -24.36 -20.85
CA PHE A 2 -32.98 -25.66 -20.76
C PHE A 2 -34.40 -25.42 -20.26
N PRO A 3 -35.41 -26.06 -20.87
CA PRO A 3 -36.76 -26.01 -20.34
C PRO A 3 -36.78 -26.61 -18.93
N PRO A 4 -37.61 -26.07 -18.01
CA PRO A 4 -37.77 -26.63 -16.68
C PRO A 4 -38.27 -28.07 -16.80
N ILE A 5 -37.64 -28.99 -16.09
CA ILE A 5 -37.98 -30.41 -16.06
C ILE A 5 -38.78 -30.68 -14.79
N ASP A 6 -39.85 -31.46 -14.90
CA ASP A 6 -40.71 -31.81 -13.76
C ASP A 6 -39.96 -32.64 -12.71
N ASP A 7 -40.08 -32.26 -11.44
CA ASP A 7 -39.43 -32.92 -10.29
C ASP A 7 -39.79 -34.41 -10.15
N SER A 8 -40.94 -34.83 -10.69
CA SER A 8 -41.37 -36.23 -10.75
C SER A 8 -40.48 -37.08 -11.63
N THR A 9 -39.97 -36.53 -12.74
CA THR A 9 -39.09 -37.23 -13.68
C THR A 9 -37.66 -37.34 -13.15
N LEU A 10 -37.19 -36.34 -12.41
CA LEU A 10 -35.88 -36.34 -11.75
C LEU A 10 -35.81 -37.39 -10.62
N LYS A 11 -36.90 -37.58 -9.88
CA LYS A 11 -36.99 -38.61 -8.82
C LYS A 11 -37.06 -40.04 -9.37
N ASN A 12 -37.75 -40.23 -10.49
CA ASN A 12 -37.91 -41.55 -11.11
C ASN A 12 -36.65 -42.07 -11.82
N ASN A 13 -35.72 -41.17 -12.19
CA ASN A 13 -34.49 -41.54 -12.87
C ASN A 13 -33.26 -40.86 -12.24
N PRO A 14 -32.63 -41.49 -11.22
CA PRO A 14 -31.53 -40.87 -10.48
C PRO A 14 -30.27 -40.65 -11.34
N LYS A 15 -30.07 -41.45 -12.40
CA LYS A 15 -28.95 -41.27 -13.35
C LYS A 15 -29.16 -40.03 -14.22
N PHE A 16 -30.41 -39.72 -14.58
CA PHE A 16 -30.73 -38.51 -15.31
C PHE A 16 -30.62 -37.26 -14.42
N SER A 17 -31.00 -37.37 -13.14
CA SER A 17 -30.83 -36.28 -12.18
C SER A 17 -29.36 -35.90 -11.98
N SER A 18 -28.45 -36.88 -11.88
CA SER A 18 -27.02 -36.59 -11.72
C SER A 18 -26.39 -35.99 -12.98
N LEU A 19 -26.85 -36.41 -14.16
CA LEU A 19 -26.40 -35.84 -15.43
C LEU A 19 -26.94 -34.41 -15.61
N TYR A 20 -28.22 -34.17 -15.28
CA TYR A 20 -28.83 -32.86 -15.34
C TYR A 20 -28.17 -31.87 -14.37
N SER A 21 -27.88 -32.27 -13.13
CA SER A 21 -27.12 -31.44 -12.19
C SER A 21 -25.69 -31.20 -12.69
N ALA A 22 -25.00 -32.24 -13.18
CA ALA A 22 -23.65 -32.08 -13.73
C ALA A 22 -23.63 -31.10 -14.92
N LEU A 23 -24.58 -31.19 -15.86
CA LEU A 23 -24.67 -30.28 -17.00
C LEU A 23 -25.01 -28.85 -16.60
N THR A 24 -25.95 -28.66 -15.67
CA THR A 24 -26.42 -27.32 -15.26
C THR A 24 -25.46 -26.63 -14.28
N GLU A 25 -24.80 -27.36 -13.39
CA GLU A 25 -23.91 -26.81 -12.37
C GLU A 25 -22.47 -26.66 -12.86
N SER A 26 -21.96 -27.61 -13.64
CA SER A 26 -20.54 -27.65 -14.00
C SER A 26 -20.24 -27.22 -15.44
N ILE A 27 -21.06 -27.62 -16.43
CA ILE A 27 -20.69 -27.49 -17.85
C ILE A 27 -21.34 -26.26 -18.49
N LEU A 28 -22.57 -25.91 -18.14
CA LEU A 28 -23.37 -24.93 -18.88
C LEU A 28 -23.74 -23.70 -18.05
N ASN A 29 -23.78 -22.56 -18.71
CA ASN A 29 -24.34 -21.32 -18.17
C ASN A 29 -25.88 -21.33 -18.29
N PRO A 30 -26.62 -20.52 -17.51
CA PRO A 30 -28.09 -20.45 -17.57
C PRO A 30 -28.64 -20.12 -18.97
N ASN A 31 -27.82 -19.51 -19.83
CA ASN A 31 -28.16 -19.20 -21.22
C ASN A 31 -28.00 -20.41 -22.18
N GLY A 32 -27.43 -21.52 -21.72
CA GLY A 32 -27.20 -22.75 -22.50
C GLY A 32 -25.83 -22.84 -23.17
N THR A 33 -24.91 -21.90 -22.89
CA THR A 33 -23.54 -21.90 -23.43
C THR A 33 -22.58 -22.68 -22.52
N SER A 34 -21.56 -23.32 -23.08
CA SER A 34 -20.53 -24.03 -22.30
C SER A 34 -19.61 -23.07 -21.54
N ARG A 35 -19.32 -23.39 -20.28
CA ARG A 35 -18.34 -22.68 -19.43
C ARG A 35 -16.90 -22.91 -19.86
N PHE A 36 -16.62 -24.02 -20.55
CA PHE A 36 -15.26 -24.43 -20.93
C PHE A 36 -14.91 -24.10 -22.39
N TYR A 37 -15.51 -23.05 -22.96
CA TYR A 37 -15.17 -22.64 -24.32
C TYR A 37 -13.82 -21.89 -24.31
N PRO A 38 -12.79 -22.34 -25.06
CA PRO A 38 -11.44 -21.77 -24.99
C PRO A 38 -11.32 -20.31 -25.46
N GLY A 39 -12.37 -19.74 -26.08
CA GLY A 39 -12.45 -18.33 -26.48
C GLY A 39 -13.61 -17.57 -25.81
N GLN A 40 -14.06 -17.99 -24.62
CA GLN A 40 -15.20 -17.37 -23.94
C GLN A 40 -14.91 -15.91 -23.56
N GLU A 41 -13.68 -15.62 -23.10
CA GLU A 41 -13.26 -14.26 -22.76
C GLU A 41 -13.28 -13.32 -23.98
N GLU A 42 -12.80 -13.79 -25.14
CA GLU A 42 -12.85 -13.02 -26.39
C GLU A 42 -14.29 -12.75 -26.83
N ARG A 43 -15.18 -13.73 -26.71
CA ARG A 43 -16.62 -13.54 -27.01
C ARG A 43 -17.28 -12.57 -26.04
N ASP A 44 -16.96 -12.64 -24.76
CA ASP A 44 -17.50 -11.73 -23.76
C ASP A 44 -17.01 -10.30 -23.98
N GLN A 45 -15.76 -10.12 -24.38
CA GLN A 45 -15.21 -8.83 -24.81
C GLN A 45 -15.91 -8.29 -26.07
N ILE A 46 -16.09 -9.11 -27.10
CA ILE A 46 -16.78 -8.72 -28.35
C ILE A 46 -18.24 -8.37 -28.07
N THR A 47 -18.94 -9.13 -27.23
CA THR A 47 -20.34 -8.84 -26.89
C THR A 47 -20.48 -7.58 -26.04
N ALA A 48 -19.52 -7.28 -25.15
CA ALA A 48 -19.46 -6.02 -24.43
C ALA A 48 -19.24 -4.84 -25.39
N ALA A 49 -18.29 -4.95 -26.32
CA ALA A 49 -18.02 -3.94 -27.34
C ALA A 49 -19.23 -3.72 -28.27
N LEU A 50 -19.93 -4.79 -28.66
CA LEU A 50 -21.16 -4.69 -29.45
C LEU A 50 -22.30 -4.01 -28.69
N LYS A 51 -22.43 -4.27 -27.38
CA LYS A 51 -23.43 -3.57 -26.56
C LYS A 51 -23.11 -2.08 -26.44
N GLU A 52 -21.85 -1.73 -26.23
CA GLU A 52 -21.42 -0.34 -26.12
C GLU A 52 -21.66 0.43 -27.43
N THR A 53 -21.23 -0.13 -28.56
CA THR A 53 -21.48 0.46 -29.89
C THR A 53 -22.97 0.60 -30.21
N ARG A 54 -23.80 -0.38 -29.82
CA ARG A 54 -25.27 -0.29 -29.97
C ARG A 54 -25.86 0.84 -29.13
N ILE A 55 -25.37 1.05 -27.90
CA ILE A 55 -25.78 2.16 -27.03
C ILE A 55 -25.34 3.51 -27.62
N LEU A 56 -24.13 3.58 -28.18
CA LEU A 56 -23.66 4.81 -28.83
C LEU A 56 -24.47 5.13 -30.08
N ALA A 57 -24.75 4.13 -30.93
CA ALA A 57 -25.56 4.31 -32.12
C ALA A 57 -26.99 4.75 -31.79
N SER A 58 -27.61 4.18 -30.74
CA SER A 58 -28.95 4.60 -30.30
C SER A 58 -28.95 6.02 -29.72
N LYS A 59 -27.91 6.42 -28.98
CA LYS A 59 -27.73 7.81 -28.53
C LYS A 59 -27.62 8.78 -29.71
N ILE A 60 -26.79 8.45 -30.70
CA ILE A 60 -26.62 9.27 -31.90
C ILE A 60 -27.93 9.36 -32.68
N TYR A 61 -28.65 8.25 -32.82
CA TYR A 61 -29.97 8.24 -33.46
C TYR A 61 -30.99 9.08 -32.70
N LEU A 62 -31.01 9.00 -31.37
CA LEU A 62 -31.88 9.83 -30.53
C LEU A 62 -31.52 11.31 -30.63
N LEU A 63 -30.23 11.67 -30.64
CA LEU A 63 -29.79 13.05 -30.83
C LEU A 63 -30.14 13.56 -32.23
N LYS A 64 -29.91 12.76 -33.28
CA LYS A 64 -30.25 13.12 -34.65
C LYS A 64 -31.76 13.27 -34.83
N SER A 65 -32.55 12.37 -34.26
CA SER A 65 -34.00 12.45 -34.30
C SER A 65 -34.56 13.57 -33.43
N ALA A 66 -33.93 13.90 -32.29
CA ALA A 66 -34.27 15.05 -31.48
C ALA A 66 -33.94 16.36 -32.20
N LEU A 67 -32.76 16.47 -32.81
CA LEU A 67 -32.36 17.63 -33.62
C LEU A 67 -33.28 17.82 -34.82
N ASN A 68 -33.61 16.75 -35.55
CA ASN A 68 -34.58 16.82 -36.65
C ASN A 68 -36.00 17.19 -36.19
N LYS A 69 -36.35 16.96 -34.91
CA LYS A 69 -37.61 17.38 -34.31
C LYS A 69 -37.56 18.77 -33.66
N ILE A 70 -36.36 19.31 -33.48
CA ILE A 70 -36.08 20.66 -32.95
C ILE A 70 -36.04 21.69 -34.08
N ASP A 71 -36.03 21.25 -35.35
CA ASP A 71 -36.24 22.15 -36.47
C ASP A 71 -37.56 22.90 -36.30
N LEU A 72 -37.46 24.21 -36.48
CA LEU A 72 -38.46 25.27 -36.33
C LEU A 72 -39.89 24.82 -36.68
N PRO A 73 -40.92 25.34 -35.96
CA PRO A 73 -42.29 24.95 -36.16
C PRO A 73 -42.67 25.14 -37.63
N GLN A 74 -42.85 24.04 -38.36
CA GLN A 74 -43.83 24.02 -39.42
C GLN A 74 -45.14 24.40 -38.74
N VAL A 75 -45.54 25.64 -39.03
CA VAL A 75 -46.89 26.17 -38.99
C VAL A 75 -47.87 25.02 -38.81
N ILE A 76 -48.50 24.97 -37.64
CA ILE A 76 -49.70 24.18 -37.44
C ILE A 76 -50.69 24.68 -38.49
N SER A 77 -50.79 23.98 -39.61
CA SER A 77 -51.84 24.15 -40.60
C SER A 77 -53.14 23.65 -39.98
N ASN A 78 -53.68 24.44 -39.05
CA ASN A 78 -55.08 24.35 -38.70
C ASN A 78 -55.85 24.89 -39.90
N SER A 79 -56.43 23.98 -40.66
CA SER A 79 -57.55 24.28 -41.56
C SER A 79 -58.58 25.10 -40.79
N ASN A 80 -59.00 26.23 -41.36
CA ASN A 80 -60.03 27.17 -40.89
C ASN A 80 -59.52 28.44 -40.21
N ALA A 81 -58.75 29.26 -40.93
CA ALA A 81 -58.81 30.72 -40.77
C ALA A 81 -58.24 31.40 -42.03
N THR A 82 -59.14 32.04 -42.77
CA THR A 82 -58.86 32.97 -43.86
C THR A 82 -58.11 34.20 -43.35
N LYS A 83 -56.80 34.26 -43.63
CA LYS A 83 -55.93 35.43 -43.87
C LYS A 83 -54.52 35.03 -43.46
N SER A 84 -53.82 34.46 -44.42
CA SER A 84 -52.40 34.20 -44.38
C SER A 84 -51.62 35.52 -44.21
N THR A 85 -51.12 35.79 -43.02
CA THR A 85 -49.92 36.63 -42.85
C THR A 85 -48.74 35.78 -43.30
N ILE A 86 -48.53 35.73 -44.61
CA ILE A 86 -47.23 35.41 -45.19
C ILE A 86 -46.32 36.53 -44.68
N LEU A 87 -45.52 36.25 -43.66
CA LEU A 87 -44.52 37.19 -43.19
C LEU A 87 -43.55 37.42 -44.35
N ASN A 88 -43.65 38.58 -44.98
CA ASN A 88 -42.80 38.98 -46.08
C ASN A 88 -41.34 38.86 -45.63
N LYS A 89 -40.59 37.93 -46.22
CA LYS A 89 -39.13 37.79 -46.03
C LYS A 89 -38.32 39.02 -46.47
N ASN A 90 -38.98 40.09 -46.92
CA ASN A 90 -38.38 41.29 -47.50
C ASN A 90 -38.23 42.45 -46.49
N SER A 91 -38.65 42.32 -45.23
CA SER A 91 -38.40 43.32 -44.16
C SER A 91 -37.33 42.90 -43.14
N LEU A 92 -36.66 41.77 -43.36
CA LEU A 92 -35.71 41.16 -42.42
C LEU A 92 -34.36 41.88 -42.20
N PRO A 93 -33.79 42.71 -43.10
CA PRO A 93 -32.49 43.35 -42.80
C PRO A 93 -32.62 44.43 -41.71
N ASP A 94 -33.68 45.24 -41.75
CA ASP A 94 -33.91 46.35 -40.80
C ASP A 94 -34.15 45.83 -39.37
N LEU A 95 -34.90 44.73 -39.22
CA LEU A 95 -35.21 44.15 -37.91
C LEU A 95 -33.97 43.49 -37.27
N ASN A 96 -33.09 42.88 -38.07
CA ASN A 96 -31.84 42.31 -37.57
C ASN A 96 -30.88 43.40 -37.09
N GLU A 97 -30.75 44.51 -37.84
CA GLU A 97 -29.96 45.68 -37.42
C GLU A 97 -30.52 46.27 -36.12
N LEU A 98 -31.84 46.35 -35.99
CA LEU A 98 -32.53 46.81 -34.79
C LEU A 98 -32.32 45.87 -33.58
N ILE A 99 -32.36 44.55 -33.77
CA ILE A 99 -32.04 43.55 -32.73
C ILE A 99 -30.59 43.68 -32.30
N ILE A 100 -29.66 43.93 -33.23
CA ILE A 100 -28.24 44.16 -32.93
C ILE A 100 -28.09 45.47 -32.11
N LEU A 101 -28.80 46.54 -32.48
CA LEU A 101 -28.80 47.80 -31.73
C LEU A 101 -29.40 47.65 -30.32
N LEU A 102 -30.53 46.94 -30.19
CA LEU A 102 -31.16 46.60 -28.90
C LEU A 102 -30.24 45.75 -28.03
N SER A 103 -29.66 44.68 -28.59
CA SER A 103 -28.76 43.79 -27.85
C SER A 103 -27.48 44.52 -27.41
N ASN A 104 -26.95 45.43 -28.24
CA ASN A 104 -25.87 46.32 -27.87
C ASN A 104 -26.28 47.25 -26.73
N ARG A 105 -27.47 47.86 -26.76
CA ARG A 105 -28.00 48.68 -25.65
C ARG A 105 -28.14 47.88 -24.35
N PHE A 106 -28.67 46.65 -24.40
CA PHE A 106 -28.81 45.79 -23.23
C PHE A 106 -27.48 45.24 -22.71
N ALA A 107 -26.46 45.12 -23.57
CA ALA A 107 -25.09 44.77 -23.18
C ALA A 107 -24.39 45.99 -22.54
N LEU A 108 -24.52 47.17 -23.14
CA LEU A 108 -24.02 48.45 -22.63
C LEU A 108 -24.65 48.83 -21.29
N SER A 109 -25.93 48.51 -21.06
CA SER A 109 -26.61 48.74 -19.77
C SER A 109 -26.11 47.86 -18.62
N ARG A 110 -25.41 46.74 -18.91
CA ARG A 110 -24.84 45.86 -17.89
C ARG A 110 -23.40 46.22 -17.53
N GLN A 111 -22.73 46.97 -18.39
CA GLN A 111 -21.42 47.55 -18.12
C GLN A 111 -21.62 48.97 -17.57
N SER A 112 -20.81 49.36 -16.60
CA SER A 112 -20.92 50.62 -15.85
C SER A 112 -21.14 51.85 -16.73
N LEU A 113 -22.16 52.65 -16.38
CA LEU A 113 -22.49 54.00 -16.84
C LEU A 113 -21.91 54.40 -18.22
N PRO A 114 -22.64 54.19 -19.33
CA PRO A 114 -22.25 54.79 -20.60
C PRO A 114 -22.34 56.32 -20.50
N SER A 115 -21.35 57.02 -21.06
CA SER A 115 -21.37 58.48 -21.21
C SER A 115 -22.71 58.94 -21.81
N LEU A 116 -23.38 59.91 -21.18
CA LEU A 116 -24.68 60.44 -21.61
C LEU A 116 -24.70 60.86 -23.11
N THR A 117 -23.52 61.17 -23.66
CA THR A 117 -23.35 61.54 -25.07
C THR A 117 -23.45 60.37 -26.04
N SER A 118 -22.98 59.17 -25.67
CA SER A 118 -23.03 58.00 -26.56
C SER A 118 -24.41 57.36 -26.58
N THR A 119 -25.16 57.43 -25.47
CA THR A 119 -26.58 57.04 -25.44
C THR A 119 -27.44 57.99 -26.27
N ASN A 120 -27.22 59.31 -26.17
CA ASN A 120 -27.95 60.29 -26.99
C ASN A 120 -27.67 60.13 -28.49
N LEU A 121 -26.46 59.74 -28.89
CA LEU A 121 -26.13 59.52 -30.30
C LEU A 121 -26.85 58.27 -30.85
N LEU A 122 -26.94 57.20 -30.05
CA LEU A 122 -27.69 55.99 -30.38
C LEU A 122 -29.22 56.19 -30.37
N GLU A 123 -29.74 57.10 -29.54
CA GLU A 123 -31.18 57.37 -29.46
C GLU A 123 -31.67 58.33 -30.57
N ASN A 124 -30.75 59.11 -31.16
CA ASN A 124 -31.04 60.01 -32.28
C ASN A 124 -30.92 59.35 -33.67
N THR A 125 -30.58 58.07 -33.77
CA THR A 125 -30.59 57.38 -35.07
C THR A 125 -32.03 57.11 -35.53
N PRO A 126 -32.31 57.28 -36.84
CA PRO A 126 -33.66 57.12 -37.38
C PRO A 126 -34.21 55.70 -37.17
N GLN A 127 -33.33 54.71 -37.10
CA GLN A 127 -33.64 53.31 -36.82
C GLN A 127 -34.07 53.09 -35.35
N TRP A 128 -33.60 53.91 -34.41
CA TRP A 128 -34.04 53.83 -33.01
C TRP A 128 -35.41 54.47 -32.79
N LEU A 129 -35.76 55.50 -33.58
CA LEU A 129 -37.08 56.14 -33.54
C LEU A 129 -38.16 55.22 -34.13
N SER A 130 -37.85 54.46 -35.18
CA SER A 130 -38.75 53.45 -35.75
C SER A 130 -38.90 52.19 -34.89
N LEU A 131 -38.06 52.00 -33.86
CA LEU A 131 -38.17 50.90 -32.90
C LEU A 131 -39.57 50.80 -32.32
N GLN A 132 -40.16 51.94 -31.92
CA GLN A 132 -41.47 51.97 -31.26
C GLN A 132 -42.59 51.37 -32.13
N ASP A 133 -42.45 51.49 -33.45
CA ASP A 133 -43.39 50.93 -34.42
C ASP A 133 -43.19 49.41 -34.61
N PHE A 134 -41.96 48.91 -34.43
CA PHE A 134 -41.61 47.50 -34.52
C PHE A 134 -41.69 46.73 -33.18
N VAL A 135 -41.82 47.43 -32.03
CA VAL A 135 -42.05 46.80 -30.70
C VAL A 135 -43.21 45.80 -30.70
N PRO A 136 -44.42 46.08 -31.24
CA PRO A 136 -45.51 45.11 -31.20
C PRO A 136 -45.19 43.83 -31.99
N GLU A 137 -44.45 43.92 -33.10
CA GLU A 137 -44.03 42.78 -33.90
C GLU A 137 -42.98 41.93 -33.18
N ILE A 138 -41.97 42.58 -32.58
CA ILE A 138 -40.95 41.92 -31.76
C ILE A 138 -41.58 41.25 -30.52
N SER A 139 -42.52 41.93 -29.87
CA SER A 139 -43.26 41.39 -28.72
C SER A 139 -44.06 40.15 -29.11
N ASN A 140 -44.69 40.15 -30.29
CA ASN A 140 -45.42 38.98 -30.80
C ASN A 140 -44.46 37.81 -31.08
N LEU A 141 -43.33 38.07 -31.75
CA LEU A 141 -42.31 37.06 -32.01
C LEU A 141 -41.71 36.47 -30.72
N MET A 142 -41.42 37.31 -29.72
CA MET A 142 -40.94 36.86 -28.42
C MET A 142 -41.99 36.04 -27.67
N SER A 143 -43.26 36.44 -27.72
CA SER A 143 -44.36 35.67 -27.13
C SER A 143 -44.49 34.29 -27.77
N ILE A 144 -44.42 34.21 -29.10
CA ILE A 144 -44.44 32.94 -29.84
C ILE A 144 -43.21 32.10 -29.46
N TYR A 145 -42.03 32.70 -29.37
CA TYR A 145 -40.81 32.01 -28.97
C TYR A 145 -40.91 31.45 -27.55
N PHE A 146 -41.36 32.23 -26.58
CA PHE A 146 -41.52 31.76 -25.21
C PHE A 146 -42.60 30.68 -25.09
N GLN A 147 -43.71 30.80 -25.81
CA GLN A 147 -44.76 29.81 -25.81
C GLN A 147 -44.30 28.47 -26.43
N THR A 148 -43.56 28.52 -27.54
CA THR A 148 -43.00 27.31 -28.18
C THR A 148 -41.96 26.63 -27.29
N GLN A 149 -41.08 27.39 -26.62
CA GLN A 149 -40.14 26.85 -25.66
C GLN A 149 -40.82 26.22 -24.44
N ALA A 150 -41.83 26.88 -23.87
CA ALA A 150 -42.57 26.36 -22.73
C ALA A 150 -43.28 25.04 -23.07
N LEU A 151 -43.83 24.92 -24.28
CA LEU A 151 -44.41 23.66 -24.79
C LEU A 151 -43.37 22.56 -25.01
N ALA A 152 -42.17 22.92 -25.50
CA ALA A 152 -41.08 21.97 -25.66
C ALA A 152 -40.60 21.42 -24.30
N LEU A 153 -40.46 22.29 -23.30
CA LEU A 153 -40.13 21.88 -21.93
C LEU A 153 -41.23 21.01 -21.31
N TYR A 154 -42.49 21.35 -21.53
CA TYR A 154 -43.61 20.53 -21.07
C TYR A 154 -43.59 19.12 -21.70
N ARG A 155 -43.29 18.99 -22.99
CA ARG A 155 -43.12 17.69 -23.67
C ARG A 155 -42.00 16.85 -23.07
N ILE A 156 -40.92 17.48 -22.61
CA ILE A 156 -39.82 16.78 -21.93
C ILE A 156 -40.27 16.29 -20.55
N VAL A 157 -41.04 17.09 -19.83
CA VAL A 157 -41.53 16.71 -18.49
C VAL A 157 -42.59 15.61 -18.56
N ASN A 158 -43.49 15.67 -19.56
CA ASN A 158 -44.59 14.73 -19.77
C ASN A 158 -44.55 14.15 -21.20
N PRO A 159 -43.78 13.09 -21.44
CA PRO A 159 -43.63 12.50 -22.77
C PRO A 159 -44.86 11.72 -23.24
N THR A 160 -45.85 11.46 -22.36
CA THR A 160 -46.98 10.57 -22.62
C THR A 160 -48.35 11.28 -22.66
N THR A 161 -48.43 12.59 -22.42
CA THR A 161 -49.69 13.32 -22.44
C THR A 161 -49.89 14.04 -23.76
N ASP A 162 -50.98 13.76 -24.45
CA ASP A 162 -51.37 14.48 -25.68
C ASP A 162 -51.66 15.95 -25.35
N LEU A 163 -51.02 16.87 -26.08
CA LEU A 163 -50.90 18.31 -25.80
C LEU A 163 -52.19 19.14 -25.96
N VAL A 164 -53.37 18.53 -25.99
CA VAL A 164 -54.52 19.11 -26.70
C VAL A 164 -55.41 20.01 -25.82
N THR A 165 -55.41 19.83 -24.50
CA THR A 165 -56.35 20.54 -23.62
C THR A 165 -55.63 21.54 -22.71
N ASN A 166 -55.53 22.79 -23.21
CA ASN A 166 -55.14 24.02 -22.50
C ASN A 166 -53.63 24.23 -22.20
N PRO A 167 -52.86 24.82 -23.13
CA PRO A 167 -51.43 25.09 -22.95
C PRO A 167 -51.11 26.02 -21.77
N HIS A 168 -51.99 26.97 -21.44
CA HIS A 168 -51.73 27.95 -20.37
C HIS A 168 -51.75 27.32 -18.97
N GLN A 169 -52.64 26.37 -18.71
CA GLN A 169 -52.68 25.65 -17.42
C GLN A 169 -51.46 24.73 -17.28
N LEU A 170 -51.03 24.12 -18.38
CA LEU A 170 -49.86 23.24 -18.44
C LEU A 170 -48.54 24.01 -18.18
N ILE A 171 -48.43 25.25 -18.66
CA ILE A 171 -47.26 26.12 -18.41
C ILE A 171 -47.21 26.54 -16.94
N MET A 172 -48.36 26.86 -16.32
CA MET A 172 -48.41 27.23 -14.91
C MET A 172 -48.06 26.07 -13.96
N ASP A 173 -48.39 24.85 -14.35
CA ASP A 173 -48.11 23.63 -13.59
C ASP A 173 -46.66 23.11 -13.77
N LEU A 174 -45.91 23.65 -14.74
CA LEU A 174 -44.52 23.26 -14.98
C LEU A 174 -43.61 23.61 -13.80
N VAL A 175 -43.77 24.79 -13.23
CA VAL A 175 -42.95 25.28 -12.10
C VAL A 175 -43.16 24.42 -10.84
N PRO A 176 -44.39 24.18 -10.33
CA PRO A 176 -44.57 23.33 -9.15
C PRO A 176 -44.13 21.89 -9.40
N LYS A 177 -44.37 21.32 -10.58
CA LYS A 177 -43.91 19.95 -10.92
C LYS A 177 -42.39 19.82 -10.97
N THR A 178 -41.70 20.79 -11.55
CA THR A 178 -40.22 20.79 -11.60
C THR A 178 -39.62 20.97 -10.21
N GLN A 179 -40.21 21.83 -9.37
CA GLN A 179 -39.82 21.97 -7.97
C GLN A 179 -40.07 20.68 -7.17
N ALA A 180 -41.24 20.06 -7.31
CA ALA A 180 -41.55 18.78 -6.65
C ALA A 180 -40.56 17.68 -7.06
N ARG A 181 -40.26 17.55 -8.36
CA ARG A 181 -39.29 16.57 -8.87
C ARG A 181 -37.87 16.86 -8.38
N ARG A 182 -37.49 18.14 -8.28
CA ARG A 182 -36.19 18.53 -7.71
C ARG A 182 -36.08 18.09 -6.24
N ASN A 183 -37.11 18.36 -5.45
CA ASN A 183 -37.15 17.97 -4.04
C ASN A 183 -37.10 16.44 -3.90
N GLU A 184 -37.83 15.70 -4.73
CA GLU A 184 -37.80 14.23 -4.75
C GLU A 184 -36.40 13.69 -5.09
N ILE A 185 -35.71 14.29 -6.06
CA ILE A 185 -34.34 13.92 -6.41
C ILE A 185 -33.38 14.21 -5.25
N GLU A 186 -33.50 15.36 -4.61
CA GLU A 186 -32.68 15.73 -3.45
C GLU A 186 -32.92 14.78 -2.27
N GLU A 187 -34.18 14.40 -2.00
CA GLU A 187 -34.53 13.43 -0.97
C GLU A 187 -33.97 12.03 -1.28
N LYS A 188 -34.11 11.56 -2.53
CA LYS A 188 -33.53 10.27 -2.97
C LYS A 188 -32.01 10.28 -2.88
N ARG A 189 -31.35 11.38 -3.23
CA ARG A 189 -29.90 11.55 -3.09
C ARG A 189 -29.47 11.49 -1.62
N TYR A 190 -30.20 12.16 -0.75
CA TYR A 190 -29.95 12.11 0.69
C TYR A 190 -30.10 10.68 1.25
N LYS A 191 -31.20 10.01 0.94
CA LYS A 191 -31.45 8.60 1.35
C LYS A 191 -30.34 7.66 0.84
N LEU A 192 -29.93 7.82 -0.41
CA LEU A 192 -28.85 7.02 -1.00
C LEU A 192 -27.50 7.26 -0.32
N ASN A 193 -27.17 8.52 -0.01
CA ASN A 193 -25.95 8.85 0.72
C ASN A 193 -25.97 8.25 2.14
N LEU A 194 -27.11 8.32 2.84
CA LEU A 194 -27.27 7.71 4.16
C LEU A 194 -27.04 6.19 4.10
N ARG A 195 -27.63 5.50 3.13
CA ARG A 195 -27.42 4.06 2.92
C ARG A 195 -25.96 3.71 2.58
N ARG A 196 -25.27 4.55 1.81
CA ARG A 196 -23.84 4.37 1.54
C ARG A 196 -23.00 4.46 2.80
N VAL A 197 -23.28 5.44 3.67
CA VAL A 197 -22.60 5.57 4.96
C VAL A 197 -22.88 4.36 5.86
N GLU A 198 -24.13 3.91 5.93
CA GLU A 198 -24.52 2.71 6.69
C GLU A 198 -23.79 1.46 6.18
N LEU A 199 -23.71 1.28 4.86
CA LEU A 199 -23.02 0.16 4.23
C LEU A 199 -21.52 0.19 4.53
N VAL A 200 -20.87 1.34 4.40
CA VAL A 200 -19.45 1.50 4.74
C VAL A 200 -19.20 1.18 6.22
N GLY A 201 -20.11 1.59 7.11
CA GLY A 201 -20.05 1.22 8.53
C GLY A 201 -20.11 -0.29 8.75
N LYS A 202 -21.04 -0.99 8.09
CA LYS A 202 -21.17 -2.46 8.16
C LYS A 202 -19.95 -3.18 7.59
N VAL A 203 -19.42 -2.73 6.45
CA VAL A 203 -18.22 -3.30 5.83
C VAL A 203 -16.99 -3.10 6.73
N LYS A 204 -16.85 -1.93 7.35
CA LYS A 204 -15.78 -1.68 8.33
C LYS A 204 -15.88 -2.61 9.53
N MET A 205 -17.09 -2.82 10.06
CA MET A 205 -17.33 -3.75 11.15
C MET A 205 -16.95 -5.19 10.75
N LEU A 206 -17.40 -5.66 9.58
CA LEU A 206 -17.04 -6.97 9.04
C LEU A 206 -15.52 -7.13 8.92
N LEU A 207 -14.83 -6.13 8.38
CA LEU A 207 -13.37 -6.16 8.23
C LEU A 207 -12.66 -6.21 9.59
N SER A 208 -13.15 -5.47 10.58
CA SER A 208 -12.60 -5.52 11.95
C SER A 208 -12.80 -6.89 12.60
N LEU A 209 -13.96 -7.52 12.39
CA LEU A 209 -14.23 -8.88 12.87
C LEU A 209 -13.36 -9.91 12.16
N TYR A 210 -13.15 -9.78 10.85
CA TYR A 210 -12.25 -10.65 10.10
C TYR A 210 -10.81 -10.52 10.57
N HIS A 211 -10.34 -9.29 10.81
CA HIS A 211 -9.01 -9.06 11.37
C HIS A 211 -8.86 -9.69 12.76
N LEU A 212 -9.85 -9.50 13.63
CA LEU A 212 -9.87 -10.12 14.95
C LEU A 212 -9.87 -11.67 14.84
N ALA A 213 -10.70 -12.24 13.98
CA ALA A 213 -10.71 -13.69 13.77
C ALA A 213 -9.35 -14.21 13.27
N SER A 214 -8.74 -13.53 12.30
CA SER A 214 -7.41 -13.90 11.78
C SER A 214 -6.32 -13.84 12.85
N THR A 215 -6.32 -12.80 13.69
CA THR A 215 -5.33 -12.64 14.77
C THR A 215 -5.52 -13.70 15.84
N LEU A 216 -6.76 -14.04 16.21
CA LEU A 216 -7.03 -15.13 17.13
C LEU A 216 -6.62 -16.50 16.57
N VAL A 217 -6.86 -16.75 15.28
CA VAL A 217 -6.42 -18.00 14.63
C VAL A 217 -4.90 -18.09 14.64
N ILE A 218 -4.20 -17.01 14.32
CA ILE A 218 -2.73 -16.96 14.37
C ILE A 218 -2.23 -17.23 15.79
N LEU A 219 -2.76 -16.51 16.79
CA LEU A 219 -2.40 -16.72 18.19
C LEU A 219 -2.68 -18.16 18.65
N HIS A 220 -3.79 -18.75 18.22
CA HIS A 220 -4.13 -20.13 18.56
C HIS A 220 -3.15 -21.12 17.92
N LEU A 221 -2.77 -20.92 16.66
CA LEU A 221 -1.76 -21.74 15.98
C LEU A 221 -0.38 -21.60 16.66
N GLU A 222 0.01 -20.38 17.00
CA GLU A 222 1.23 -20.10 17.76
C GLU A 222 1.22 -20.80 19.11
N GLN A 223 0.11 -20.77 19.84
CA GLN A 223 0.03 -21.36 21.17
C GLN A 223 -0.06 -22.89 21.14
N THR A 224 -0.85 -23.46 20.22
CA THR A 224 -1.13 -24.91 20.20
C THR A 224 -0.09 -25.69 19.41
N VAL A 225 0.21 -25.24 18.20
CA VAL A 225 1.13 -25.92 17.28
C VAL A 225 2.57 -25.53 17.59
N HIS A 226 2.86 -24.23 17.66
CA HIS A 226 4.24 -23.78 17.89
C HIS A 226 4.63 -23.75 19.37
N GLY A 227 3.69 -23.56 20.28
CA GLY A 227 3.95 -23.42 21.70
C GLY A 227 4.36 -24.73 22.37
N SER A 228 3.73 -25.85 22.01
CA SER A 228 4.11 -27.19 22.49
C SER A 228 5.51 -27.58 22.00
N ILE A 229 5.75 -27.41 20.70
CA ILE A 229 7.03 -27.69 20.05
C ILE A 229 8.15 -26.79 20.60
N SER A 230 7.91 -25.48 20.73
CA SER A 230 8.90 -24.53 21.27
C SER A 230 9.24 -24.85 22.74
N ARG A 231 8.24 -25.20 23.56
CA ARG A 231 8.46 -25.64 24.95
C ARG A 231 9.28 -26.93 25.00
N GLU A 232 8.98 -27.92 24.14
CA GLU A 232 9.75 -29.15 24.07
C GLU A 232 11.21 -28.90 23.66
N PHE A 233 11.45 -28.09 22.63
CA PHE A 233 12.81 -27.74 22.20
C PHE A 233 13.59 -27.00 23.29
N LYS A 234 12.94 -26.07 24.00
CA LYS A 234 13.56 -25.38 25.14
C LYS A 234 13.95 -26.37 26.23
N LEU A 235 13.03 -27.24 26.67
CA LEU A 235 13.31 -28.28 27.66
C LEU A 235 14.43 -29.23 27.20
N ARG A 236 14.43 -29.65 25.92
CA ARG A 236 15.51 -30.46 25.36
C ARG A 236 16.85 -29.74 25.42
N SER A 237 16.90 -28.44 25.09
CA SER A 237 18.13 -27.65 25.17
C SER A 237 18.65 -27.51 26.61
N GLU A 238 17.76 -27.30 27.57
CA GLU A 238 18.09 -27.22 29.00
C GLU A 238 18.61 -28.57 29.52
N ILE A 239 17.97 -29.68 29.14
CA ILE A 239 18.43 -31.04 29.47
C ILE A 239 19.83 -31.30 28.90
N VAL A 240 20.09 -30.93 27.65
CA VAL A 240 21.40 -31.11 27.01
C VAL A 240 22.45 -30.24 27.71
N SER A 241 22.12 -29.00 28.04
CA SER A 241 22.99 -28.10 28.80
C SER A 241 23.35 -28.66 30.18
N LEU A 242 22.35 -29.14 30.93
CA LEU A 242 22.57 -29.76 32.24
C LEU A 242 23.40 -31.05 32.13
N LYS A 243 23.18 -31.87 31.11
CA LYS A 243 24.02 -33.05 30.83
C LYS A 243 25.46 -32.67 30.54
N ALA A 244 25.69 -31.63 29.73
CA ALA A 244 27.04 -31.14 29.43
C ALA A 244 27.73 -30.60 30.68
N GLN A 245 27.02 -29.83 31.52
CA GLN A 245 27.55 -29.36 32.80
C GLN A 245 27.90 -30.52 33.73
N LYS A 246 26.99 -31.51 33.87
CA LYS A 246 27.24 -32.71 34.66
C LYS A 246 28.49 -33.44 34.19
N LEU A 247 28.63 -33.65 32.87
CA LEU A 247 29.80 -34.30 32.30
C LEU A 247 31.08 -33.49 32.53
N ALA A 248 31.02 -32.17 32.46
CA ALA A 248 32.14 -31.31 32.80
C ALA A 248 32.55 -31.43 34.27
N TYR A 249 31.60 -31.52 35.20
CA TYR A 249 31.88 -31.77 36.61
C TYR A 249 32.44 -33.17 36.86
N GLU A 250 31.88 -34.21 36.23
CA GLU A 250 32.40 -35.57 36.31
C GLU A 250 33.83 -35.68 35.75
N SER A 251 34.12 -34.97 34.66
CA SER A 251 35.47 -34.89 34.09
C SER A 251 36.44 -34.22 35.06
N LYS A 252 36.06 -33.09 35.67
CA LYS A 252 36.86 -32.41 36.70
C LYS A 252 37.09 -33.31 37.91
N GLU A 253 36.06 -34.01 38.38
CA GLU A 253 36.19 -34.94 39.51
C GLU A 253 37.17 -36.08 39.19
N LYS A 254 37.07 -36.67 37.99
CA LYS A 254 38.03 -37.69 37.52
C LYS A 254 39.44 -37.12 37.43
N ARG A 255 39.61 -35.87 36.97
CA ARG A 255 40.91 -35.18 36.96
C ARG A 255 41.48 -35.05 38.36
N TYR A 256 40.72 -34.54 39.32
CA TYR A 256 41.15 -34.42 40.72
C TYR A 256 41.49 -35.76 41.35
N LYS A 257 40.69 -36.81 41.08
CA LYS A 257 40.99 -38.18 41.53
C LYS A 257 42.31 -38.67 40.94
N GLY A 258 42.53 -38.46 39.63
CA GLY A 258 43.80 -38.79 38.97
C GLY A 258 44.98 -38.01 39.55
N GLU A 259 44.86 -36.69 39.70
CA GLU A 259 45.90 -35.84 40.30
C GLU A 259 46.24 -36.27 41.73
N LYS A 260 45.24 -36.63 42.55
CA LYS A 260 45.49 -37.10 43.92
C LYS A 260 46.27 -38.42 43.95
N ILE A 261 46.07 -39.30 42.96
CA ILE A 261 46.81 -40.56 42.84
C ILE A 261 48.28 -40.30 42.50
N PHE A 262 48.58 -39.40 41.56
CA PHE A 262 49.96 -39.13 41.12
C PHE A 262 50.71 -38.15 42.04
N TYR A 263 50.04 -37.10 42.51
CA TYR A 263 50.59 -36.08 43.38
C TYR A 263 50.10 -36.29 44.81
N SER A 264 50.58 -37.38 45.44
CA SER A 264 50.39 -37.57 46.87
C SER A 264 51.01 -36.41 47.66
N ASP A 265 50.52 -36.18 48.88
CA ASP A 265 51.02 -35.08 49.72
C ASP A 265 52.50 -35.27 50.08
N GLU A 266 52.97 -36.52 50.13
CA GLU A 266 54.39 -36.85 50.25
C GLU A 266 55.20 -36.38 49.04
N VAL A 267 54.72 -36.62 47.81
CA VAL A 267 55.38 -36.16 46.58
C VAL A 267 55.38 -34.63 46.51
N LYS A 268 54.28 -33.97 46.91
CA LYS A 268 54.23 -32.50 47.00
C LYS A 268 55.21 -31.96 48.02
N ASN A 269 55.34 -32.61 49.18
CA ASN A 269 56.31 -32.25 50.21
C ASN A 269 57.74 -32.45 49.72
N ALA A 270 58.05 -33.58 49.08
CA ALA A 270 59.34 -33.85 48.48
C ALA A 270 59.70 -32.83 47.39
N LEU A 271 58.77 -32.49 46.49
CA LEU A 271 58.95 -31.44 45.48
C LEU A 271 59.17 -30.07 46.13
N SER A 272 58.47 -29.75 47.23
CA SER A 272 58.67 -28.50 47.94
C SER A 272 60.06 -28.42 48.61
N GLN A 273 60.55 -29.54 49.14
CA GLN A 273 61.89 -29.64 49.71
C GLN A 273 62.96 -29.54 48.63
N TYR A 274 62.73 -30.18 47.47
CA TYR A 274 63.59 -30.06 46.30
C TYR A 274 63.64 -28.63 45.75
N LEU A 275 62.51 -27.93 45.70
CA LEU A 275 62.48 -26.50 45.35
C LEU A 275 63.29 -25.64 46.34
N LYS A 276 63.18 -25.93 47.64
CA LYS A 276 63.98 -25.23 48.67
C LYS A 276 65.46 -25.53 48.51
N SER A 277 65.85 -26.77 48.19
CA SER A 277 67.25 -27.12 47.97
C SER A 277 67.80 -26.50 46.69
N LEU A 278 67.01 -26.43 45.62
CA LEU A 278 67.38 -25.71 44.38
C LEU A 278 67.56 -24.21 44.61
N ARG A 279 66.69 -23.56 45.40
CA ARG A 279 66.86 -22.13 45.77
C ARG A 279 68.13 -21.90 46.58
N LYS A 280 68.37 -22.70 47.63
CA LYS A 280 69.61 -22.63 48.41
C LYS A 280 70.84 -22.93 47.53
N GLY A 281 70.72 -23.86 46.60
CA GLY A 281 71.76 -24.16 45.62
C GLY A 281 72.06 -22.97 44.72
N ARG A 282 71.03 -22.28 44.21
CA ARG A 282 71.18 -21.05 43.42
C ARG A 282 71.85 -19.93 44.21
N GLU A 283 71.41 -19.69 45.44
CA GLU A 283 72.01 -18.65 46.32
C GLU A 283 73.51 -18.91 46.52
N ARG A 284 73.88 -20.16 46.84
CA ARG A 284 75.31 -20.55 46.97
C ARG A 284 76.10 -20.36 45.68
N LEU A 285 75.51 -20.66 44.52
CA LEU A 285 76.18 -20.46 43.23
C LEU A 285 76.36 -18.98 42.92
N GLU A 286 75.38 -18.14 43.26
CA GLU A 286 75.48 -16.69 43.07
C GLU A 286 76.51 -16.07 44.02
N GLU A 287 76.60 -16.55 45.26
CA GLU A 287 77.66 -16.18 46.20
C GLU A 287 79.05 -16.56 45.67
N ARG A 288 79.22 -17.81 45.18
CA ARG A 288 80.47 -18.26 44.56
C ARG A 288 80.83 -17.44 43.33
N LYS A 289 79.84 -17.09 42.51
CA LYS A 289 80.00 -16.22 41.35
C LYS A 289 80.46 -14.83 41.79
N SER A 290 79.84 -14.23 42.80
CA SER A 290 80.24 -12.93 43.35
C SER A 290 81.66 -12.96 43.93
N LEU A 291 82.04 -14.03 44.64
CA LEU A 291 83.41 -14.20 45.13
C LEU A 291 84.42 -14.34 43.99
N ALA A 292 84.09 -15.09 42.93
CA ALA A 292 84.93 -15.21 41.74
C ALA A 292 85.06 -13.87 40.99
N GLU A 293 84.01 -13.04 40.95
CA GLU A 293 84.07 -11.68 40.40
C GLU A 293 84.96 -10.76 41.26
N LYS A 294 84.89 -10.89 42.59
CA LYS A 294 85.77 -10.16 43.52
C LYS A 294 87.23 -10.58 43.37
N THR A 295 87.54 -11.86 43.20
CA THR A 295 88.92 -12.30 42.95
C THR A 295 89.39 -11.85 41.57
N LEU A 296 88.58 -11.99 40.52
CA LEU A 296 88.90 -11.48 39.18
C LEU A 296 89.17 -9.97 39.17
N SER A 297 88.34 -9.19 39.87
CA SER A 297 88.55 -7.74 39.99
C SER A 297 89.79 -7.37 40.79
N ALA A 298 90.12 -8.12 41.86
CA ALA A 298 91.37 -7.95 42.59
C ALA A 298 92.60 -8.21 41.69
N TYR A 299 92.54 -9.24 40.84
CA TYR A 299 93.59 -9.52 39.86
C TYR A 299 93.64 -8.52 38.70
N SER A 300 92.50 -7.97 38.25
CA SER A 300 92.51 -6.94 37.19
C SER A 300 93.12 -5.62 37.66
N PHE A 301 93.10 -5.37 38.98
CA PHE A 301 93.72 -4.17 39.57
C PHE A 301 95.23 -4.34 39.81
N SER A 302 95.74 -5.58 39.94
CA SER A 302 97.17 -5.89 40.01
C SER A 302 97.77 -6.08 38.60
N GLY A 303 97.88 -5.00 37.82
CA GLY A 303 98.42 -5.03 36.46
C GLY A 303 99.93 -5.28 36.39
N SER A 304 100.37 -6.54 36.45
CA SER A 304 101.77 -6.93 36.21
C SER A 304 101.85 -8.12 35.23
N LEU A 305 102.45 -7.90 34.05
CA LEU A 305 102.63 -8.92 33.01
C LEU A 305 103.60 -10.03 33.45
N LYS A 306 103.08 -11.17 33.92
CA LYS A 306 103.82 -12.44 33.93
C LYS A 306 103.03 -13.55 33.21
N PRO A 307 103.68 -14.38 32.38
CA PRO A 307 103.00 -15.36 31.51
C PRO A 307 102.27 -16.48 32.27
N ASP A 308 102.64 -16.75 33.53
CA ASP A 308 101.99 -17.78 34.35
C ASP A 308 100.64 -17.33 34.94
N GLU A 309 100.43 -16.02 35.14
CA GLU A 309 99.17 -15.46 35.64
C GLU A 309 98.06 -15.46 34.58
N ALA A 310 98.41 -15.36 33.28
CA ALA A 310 97.46 -15.44 32.18
C ALA A 310 96.78 -16.82 32.09
N LYS A 311 97.51 -17.90 32.39
CA LYS A 311 96.95 -19.27 32.44
C LYS A 311 95.99 -19.43 33.63
N ILE A 312 96.31 -18.80 34.77
CA ILE A 312 95.44 -18.81 35.96
C ILE A 312 94.16 -18.00 35.68
N MET A 313 94.27 -16.82 35.06
CA MET A 313 93.13 -15.99 34.64
C MET A 313 92.22 -16.72 33.64
N ARG A 314 92.80 -17.45 32.67
CA ARG A 314 92.02 -18.25 31.72
C ARG A 314 91.23 -19.35 32.42
N ARG A 315 91.86 -20.07 33.35
CA ARG A 315 91.19 -21.11 34.16
C ARG A 315 90.10 -20.54 35.06
N ILE A 316 90.29 -19.35 35.64
CA ILE A 316 89.27 -18.69 36.47
C ILE A 316 88.11 -18.20 35.61
N ALA A 317 88.38 -17.61 34.44
CA ALA A 317 87.35 -17.19 33.49
C ALA A 317 86.54 -18.38 32.94
N GLU A 318 87.19 -19.51 32.67
CA GLU A 318 86.52 -20.77 32.29
C GLU A 318 85.59 -21.25 33.42
N LYS A 319 86.08 -21.33 34.66
CA LYS A 319 85.26 -21.69 35.84
C LYS A 319 84.09 -20.71 36.06
N TYR A 320 84.30 -19.42 35.84
CA TYR A 320 83.24 -18.42 35.93
C TYR A 320 82.17 -18.61 34.85
N ALA A 321 82.58 -18.90 33.61
CA ALA A 321 81.67 -19.18 32.51
C ALA A 321 80.82 -20.43 32.79
N GLU A 322 81.41 -21.46 33.40
CA GLU A 322 80.70 -22.66 33.86
C GLU A 322 79.68 -22.33 34.96
N LEU A 323 80.09 -21.63 36.02
CA LEU A 323 79.18 -21.22 37.10
C LEU A 323 77.99 -20.40 36.58
N ARG A 324 78.23 -19.47 35.66
CA ARG A 324 77.17 -18.67 35.03
C ARG A 324 76.18 -19.54 34.23
N ARG A 325 76.66 -20.61 33.58
CA ARG A 325 75.79 -21.57 32.88
C ARG A 325 74.96 -22.39 33.86
N GLU A 326 75.54 -22.82 34.97
CA GLU A 326 74.84 -23.60 36.01
C GLU A 326 73.72 -22.79 36.68
N VAL A 327 73.99 -21.54 37.08
CA VAL A 327 72.97 -20.63 37.64
C VAL A 327 71.78 -20.48 36.68
N LYS A 328 72.06 -20.34 35.37
CA LYS A 328 71.01 -20.26 34.34
C LYS A 328 70.24 -21.56 34.13
N ARG A 329 70.82 -22.73 34.39
CA ARG A 329 70.10 -24.02 34.34
C ARG A 329 69.15 -24.12 35.54
N VAL A 330 69.67 -23.92 36.75
CA VAL A 330 68.87 -23.97 37.98
C VAL A 330 67.73 -22.96 37.97
N SER A 331 67.95 -21.76 37.42
CA SER A 331 66.89 -20.74 37.29
C SER A 331 65.74 -21.20 36.39
N ARG A 332 66.04 -21.84 35.25
CA ARG A 332 65.02 -22.39 34.35
C ARG A 332 64.24 -23.54 34.98
N ASP A 333 64.92 -24.38 35.76
CA ASP A 333 64.28 -25.50 36.44
C ASP A 333 63.32 -25.01 37.55
N ILE A 334 63.68 -23.94 38.26
CA ILE A 334 62.79 -23.27 39.23
C ILE A 334 61.56 -22.66 38.53
N GLU A 335 61.72 -22.02 37.37
CA GLU A 335 60.61 -21.43 36.61
C GLU A 335 59.62 -22.49 36.11
N LYS A 336 60.13 -23.60 35.57
CA LYS A 336 59.29 -24.73 35.13
C LYS A 336 58.44 -25.29 36.28
N LEU A 337 59.03 -25.46 37.45
CA LEU A 337 58.34 -25.95 38.64
C LEU A 337 57.37 -24.94 39.27
N LYS A 338 57.46 -23.65 38.93
CA LYS A 338 56.54 -22.61 39.41
C LYS A 338 55.27 -22.55 38.55
N ASN A 339 55.39 -22.71 37.23
CA ASN A 339 54.25 -22.66 36.32
C ASN A 339 53.30 -23.87 36.48
N THR A 340 53.81 -25.02 36.92
CA THR A 340 52.98 -26.20 37.21
C THR A 340 52.12 -26.09 38.47
N ARG A 341 52.19 -24.97 39.21
CA ARG A 341 51.35 -24.69 40.39
C ARG A 341 50.20 -23.70 40.13
N SER A 342 50.15 -23.05 38.96
CA SER A 342 49.19 -21.97 38.66
C SER A 342 48.04 -22.35 37.72
N ASP A 343 48.03 -23.59 37.21
CA ASP A 343 46.94 -24.20 36.42
C ASP A 343 46.33 -25.38 37.21
#